data_AF-A0A2N0B2U8-F1
#
_entry.id   AF-A0A2N0B2U8-F1
#
_cell.length_a   1.000
_cell.length_b   1.000
_cell.length_c   1.000
_cell.angle_alpha   90.00
_cell.angle_beta   90.00
_cell.angle_gamma   90.00
#
_symmetry.space_group_name_H-M   'P 1'
#
loop_
_entity.id
_entity.type
_entity.pdbx_description
1 polymer ?
#
loop_
_entity_poly.entity_id
_entity_poly.type
_entity_poly.pdbx_seq_one_letter_code
_entity_poly.pdbx_strand_id
1 'polypeptide(L)' 'MLLVPTYISDSPIGGFGVFAGRDIRKGELIWKYHPKTVWVITDEEMNSLPQGLREMFRTYS' A
#
# COMPACT_ATOMS: atom_id res chain seq x y z
N MET A 1 -4.12 6.13 -5.91
CA MET A 1 -5.58 6.14 -6.11
C MET A 1 -6.07 4.77 -6.54
N LEU A 2 -7.02 4.23 -5.78
CA LEU A 2 -7.78 3.03 -6.15
C LEU A 2 -8.84 3.44 -7.19
N LEU A 3 -8.93 2.72 -8.30
CA LEU A 3 -9.77 3.06 -9.45
C LEU A 3 -10.99 2.14 -9.61
N VAL A 4 -11.07 1.12 -8.77
CA VAL A 4 -12.19 0.18 -8.70
C VAL A 4 -12.75 0.17 -7.29
N PRO A 5 -14.01 -0.26 -7.07
CA PRO A 5 -14.53 -0.45 -5.72
C PRO A 5 -13.62 -1.36 -4.91
N THR A 6 -13.24 -0.92 -3.71
CA THR A 6 -12.38 -1.66 -2.80
C THR A 6 -12.89 -1.56 -1.38
N TYR A 7 -12.63 -2.57 -0.58
CA TYR A 7 -12.91 -2.57 0.85
C TYR A 7 -11.71 -3.06 1.65
N ILE A 8 -11.73 -2.75 2.95
CA ILE A 8 -10.72 -3.19 3.92
C ILE A 8 -11.27 -4.36 4.72
N SER A 9 -10.46 -5.38 4.95
CA SER A 9 -10.80 -6.51 5.81
C SER A 9 -9.53 -7.15 6.40
N ASP A 10 -9.68 -8.10 7.30
CA ASP A 10 -8.55 -8.82 7.90
C ASP A 10 -7.79 -9.61 6.83
N SER A 11 -6.46 -9.45 6.84
CA SER A 11 -5.57 -10.20 5.96
C SER A 11 -5.18 -11.53 6.62
N PRO A 12 -5.23 -12.66 5.91
CA PRO A 12 -4.74 -13.93 6.43
C PRO A 12 -3.21 -13.97 6.60
N ILE A 13 -2.48 -12.99 6.06
CA ILE A 13 -1.02 -12.87 6.15
C ILE A 13 -0.62 -12.01 7.35
N GLY A 14 -1.31 -10.88 7.56
CA GLY A 14 -1.03 -9.96 8.66
C GLY A 14 -1.76 -8.62 8.51
N GLY A 15 -2.33 -8.14 9.63
CA GLY A 15 -3.05 -6.87 9.68
C GLY A 15 -4.27 -6.84 8.76
N PHE A 16 -4.43 -5.72 8.03
CA PHE A 16 -5.54 -5.51 7.10
C PHE A 16 -5.08 -5.61 5.64
N GLY A 17 -5.96 -6.09 4.78
CA GLY A 17 -5.79 -6.10 3.32
C GLY A 17 -6.75 -5.15 2.62
N VAL A 18 -6.40 -4.77 1.38
CA VAL A 18 -7.29 -4.08 0.44
C VAL A 18 -7.81 -5.10 -0.56
N PHE A 19 -9.13 -5.26 -0.64
CA PHE A 19 -9.78 -6.28 -1.47
C PHE A 19 -10.65 -5.63 -2.54
N ALA A 20 -10.79 -6.30 -3.68
CA ALA A 20 -11.67 -5.86 -4.75
C ALA A 20 -13.14 -6.09 -4.37
N GLY A 21 -13.97 -5.05 -4.50
CA GLY A 21 -15.41 -5.16 -4.24
C GLY A 21 -16.21 -5.77 -5.39
N ARG A 22 -15.55 -6.20 -6.47
CA ARG A 22 -16.14 -6.84 -7.64
C ARG A 22 -15.09 -7.60 -8.44
N ASP A 23 -15.54 -8.37 -9.42
CA ASP A 23 -14.67 -8.97 -10.43
C ASP A 23 -13.94 -7.89 -11.26
N ILE A 24 -12.67 -8.17 -11.56
CA ILE A 24 -11.77 -7.29 -12.32
C ILE A 24 -11.40 -8.00 -13.61
N ARG A 25 -11.51 -7.30 -14.74
CA ARG A 25 -11.14 -7.88 -16.04
C ARG A 25 -9.63 -7.91 -16.22
N LYS A 26 -9.13 -8.92 -16.94
CA LYS A 26 -7.71 -8.98 -17.31
C LYS A 26 -7.31 -7.71 -18.08
N GLY A 27 -6.27 -7.01 -17.60
CA GLY A 27 -5.78 -5.76 -18.19
C GLY A 27 -6.48 -4.49 -17.71
N GLU A 28 -7.47 -4.60 -16.84
CA GLU A 28 -8.12 -3.43 -16.23
C GLU A 28 -7.17 -2.69 -15.27
N LEU A 29 -7.10 -1.37 -15.37
CA LEU A 29 -6.27 -0.55 -14.50
C LEU A 29 -6.96 -0.37 -13.13
N ILE A 30 -6.41 -0.96 -12.07
CA ILE A 30 -7.03 -0.97 -10.75
C ILE A 30 -6.49 0.08 -9.78
N TRP A 31 -5.27 0.56 -10.01
CA TRP A 31 -4.60 1.53 -9.17
C TRP A 31 -3.71 2.41 -10.03
N LYS A 32 -3.58 3.68 -9.62
CA LYS A 32 -2.65 4.65 -10.20
C LYS A 32 -1.95 5.40 -9.09
N TYR A 33 -0.65 5.62 -9.23
CA TYR A 33 0.12 6.46 -8.33
C TYR A 33 -0.53 7.85 -8.19
N HIS A 34 -0.53 8.37 -6.97
CA HIS A 34 -0.93 9.74 -6.71
C HIS A 34 -0.20 10.26 -5.47
N PRO A 35 0.45 11.43 -5.56
CA PRO A 35 1.37 11.92 -4.53
C PRO A 35 0.71 12.22 -3.19
N LYS A 36 -0.62 12.44 -3.16
CA LYS A 36 -1.37 12.62 -1.90
C LYS A 36 -1.67 11.32 -1.15
N THR A 37 -1.53 10.16 -1.81
CA THR A 37 -1.90 8.86 -1.22
C THR A 37 -0.73 7.89 -1.14
N VAL A 38 0.43 8.27 -1.68
CA VAL A 38 1.62 7.42 -1.75
C VAL A 38 2.82 8.31 -1.43
N TRP A 39 3.55 7.94 -0.40
CA TRP A 39 4.80 8.61 -0.06
C TRP A 39 5.94 8.03 -0.90
N VAL A 40 6.84 8.92 -1.28
CA VAL A 40 8.11 8.55 -1.91
C VAL A 40 9.18 8.94 -0.90
N ILE A 41 9.98 7.97 -0.48
CA ILE A 41 11.06 8.16 0.47
C ILE A 41 12.36 7.68 -0.17
N THR A 42 13.40 8.49 -0.08
CA THR A 42 14.74 8.13 -0.53
C THR A 42 15.42 7.20 0.48
N ASP A 43 16.49 6.51 0.06
CA ASP A 43 17.27 5.66 0.96
C ASP A 43 17.91 6.48 2.09
N GLU A 44 18.34 7.70 1.82
CA GLU A 44 18.90 8.61 2.82
C GLU A 44 17.86 8.97 3.88
N GLU A 45 16.67 9.40 3.45
CA GLU A 45 15.55 9.67 4.36
C GLU A 45 15.18 8.44 5.18
N MET A 46 15.09 7.26 4.55
CA MET A 46 14.78 6.00 5.23
C MET A 46 15.83 5.66 6.29
N ASN A 47 17.13 5.82 5.99
CA ASN A 47 18.21 5.54 6.93
C ASN A 47 18.25 6.52 8.11
N SER A 48 17.76 7.74 7.93
CA SER A 48 17.64 8.75 8.99
C SER A 48 16.52 8.46 9.99
N LEU A 49 15.51 7.65 9.63
CA LEU A 49 14.38 7.36 10.52
C LEU A 49 14.81 6.52 11.73
N PRO A 50 14.16 6.66 12.90
CA PRO A 50 14.33 5.77 14.04
C PRO A 50 14.15 4.29 13.68
N GLN A 51 14.88 3.39 14.36
CA GLN A 51 14.89 1.97 14.03
C GLN A 51 13.50 1.33 13.92
N GLY A 52 12.61 1.59 14.89
CA GLY A 52 11.26 1.03 14.88
C GLY A 52 10.42 1.47 13.67
N LEU A 53 10.60 2.72 13.19
CA LEU A 53 9.92 3.17 11.98
C LEU A 53 10.51 2.51 10.73
N ARG A 54 11.83 2.32 10.65
CA ARG A 54 12.46 1.59 9.54
C ARG A 54 11.96 0.15 9.46
N GLU A 55 11.84 -0.53 10.60
CA GLU A 55 11.30 -1.90 10.67
C GLU A 55 9.84 -1.96 10.23
N MET A 56 9.02 -0.98 10.65
CA MET A 56 7.64 -0.86 10.21
C MET A 56 7.54 -0.68 8.69
N PHE A 57 8.28 0.26 8.10
CA PHE A 57 8.30 0.46 6.65
C PHE A 57 8.73 -0.82 5.92
N ARG A 58 9.85 -1.43 6.31
CA ARG A 58 10.33 -2.69 5.69
C ARG A 58 9.34 -3.85 5.74
N THR A 59 8.41 -3.82 6.70
CA THR A 59 7.40 -4.87 6.86
C THR A 59 6.12 -4.59 6.08
N TYR A 60 5.72 -3.31 5.96
CA TYR A 60 4.37 -2.94 5.52
C TYR A 60 4.28 -2.00 4.29
N SER A 61 5.40 -1.54 3.73
CA SER A 61 5.43 -0.66 2.54
C SER A 61 5.92 -1.35 1.28
#